data_AF-A0A937I0F3-F1
#
_entry.id   AF-A0A937I0F3-F1
#
_cell.length_a   1.000
_cell.length_b   1.000
_cell.length_c   1.000
_cell.angle_alpha   90.00
_cell.angle_beta   90.00
_cell.angle_gamma   90.00
#
_symmetry.space_group_name_H-M   'P 1'
#
loop_
_entity.id
_entity.type
_entity.pdbx_description
1 polymer ?
#
loop_
_entity_poly.entity_id
_entity_poly.type
_entity_poly.pdbx_seq_one_letter_code
_entity_poly.pdbx_strand_id
1 'polypeptide(L)' 'MGRTVVLIRWLHAGRRLEETVPLSVARHRRNELEAQGATVYWSERLVPRGLG' A
#
# COMPACT_ATOMS: atom_id res chain seq x y z
N MET A 1 15.99 8.37 -11.70
CA MET A 1 15.50 7.64 -10.50
C MET A 1 13.99 7.53 -10.55
N GLY A 2 13.45 6.30 -10.54
CA GLY A 2 12.01 6.05 -10.50
C GLY A 2 11.40 6.33 -9.13
N ARG A 3 10.06 6.36 -9.04
CA ARG A 3 9.34 6.47 -7.76
C ARG A 3 8.84 5.08 -7.36
N THR A 4 9.24 4.60 -6.18
CA THR A 4 8.68 3.35 -5.64
C THR A 4 7.31 3.63 -5.04
N VAL A 5 6.32 2.85 -5.48
CA VAL A 5 4.98 2.83 -4.92
C VAL A 5 4.70 1.43 -4.37
N VAL A 6 3.72 1.33 -3.49
CA VAL A 6 3.33 0.10 -2.81
C VAL A 6 1.82 -0.06 -3.01
N LEU A 7 1.43 -1.22 -3.54
CA LEU A 7 0.05 -1.68 -3.49
C LEU A 7 -0.17 -2.34 -2.12
N ILE A 8 -1.01 -1.73 -1.30
CA ILE A 8 -1.47 -2.27 -0.04
C ILE A 8 -2.85 -2.86 -0.30
N ARG A 9 -3.05 -4.14 0.00
CA ARG A 9 -4.38 -4.78 -0.03
C ARG A 9 -4.69 -5.26 1.37
N TRP A 10 -5.91 -5.08 1.85
CA TRP A 10 -6.25 -5.53 3.19
C TRP A 10 -7.65 -6.08 3.30
N LEU A 11 -7.84 -7.00 4.25
CA LEU A 11 -9.13 -7.53 4.65
C LEU A 11 -9.53 -6.85 5.97
N HIS A 12 -10.65 -6.14 5.98
CA HIS A 12 -11.22 -5.52 7.17
C HIS A 12 -12.71 -5.82 7.21
N ALA A 13 -13.21 -6.39 8.32
CA ALA A 13 -14.62 -6.76 8.50
C ALA A 13 -15.24 -7.54 7.31
N GLY A 14 -14.49 -8.52 6.79
CA GLY A 14 -14.92 -9.33 5.64
C GLY A 14 -14.85 -8.64 4.28
N ARG A 15 -14.43 -7.38 4.21
CA ARG A 15 -14.28 -6.62 2.96
C ARG A 15 -12.82 -6.53 2.55
N ARG A 16 -12.56 -6.81 1.28
CA ARG A 16 -11.24 -6.61 0.67
C ARG A 16 -11.16 -5.20 0.08
N LEU A 17 -10.10 -4.50 0.42
CA LEU A 17 -9.81 -3.15 -0.03
C LEU A 17 -8.37 -3.08 -0.54
N GLU A 18 -8.08 -2.09 -1.39
CA GLU A 18 -6.74 -1.86 -1.90
C GLU A 18 -6.45 -0.38 -2.16
N GLU A 19 -5.19 0.00 -2.03
CA GLU A 19 -4.70 1.35 -2.21
C GLU A 19 -3.26 1.31 -2.73
N THR A 20 -2.91 2.18 -3.68
CA THR A 20 -1.52 2.37 -4.13
C THR A 20 -0.97 3.64 -3.55
N VAL A 21 0.09 3.54 -2.73
CA VAL A 21 0.68 4.69 -2.03
C VAL A 21 2.20 4.77 -2.25
N PRO A 22 2.84 5.94 -2.12
CA PRO A 22 4.29 6.04 -2.14
C PRO A 22 4.96 5.20 -1.04
N LEU A 23 6.12 4.61 -1.32
CA LEU A 23 6.88 3.83 -0.32
C LEU A 23 7.12 4.60 0.99
N SER A 24 7.35 5.92 0.89
CA SER A 24 7.58 6.80 2.04
C SER A 24 6.42 6.84 3.04
N VAL A 25 5.18 6.58 2.61
CA VAL A 25 3.99 6.58 3.48
C VAL A 25 3.41 5.18 3.70
N ALA A 26 3.82 4.20 2.89
CA ALA A 26 3.27 2.84 2.92
C ALA A 26 3.38 2.18 4.30
N ARG A 27 4.51 2.36 5.00
CA ARG A 27 4.72 1.80 6.33
C ARG A 27 3.74 2.38 7.36
N HIS A 28 3.55 3.71 7.32
CA HIS A 28 2.61 4.37 8.21
C HIS A 28 1.19 3.89 7.94
N ARG A 29 0.79 3.82 6.66
CA ARG A 29 -0.54 3.37 6.27
C ARG A 29 -0.82 1.93 6.69
N ARG A 30 0.16 1.03 6.57
CA ARG A 30 0.05 -0.34 7.08
C ARG A 30 -0.23 -0.36 8.58
N ASN A 31 0.51 0.42 9.37
CA ASN A 31 0.31 0.45 10.82
C ASN A 31 -1.10 0.93 11.19
N GLU A 32 -1.63 1.93 10.48
CA GLU A 32 -3.01 2.40 10.69
C GLU A 32 -4.04 1.31 10.40
N LEU A 33 -3.84 0.52 9.34
CA LEU A 33 -4.73 -0.57 8.95
C LEU A 33 -4.65 -1.74 9.94
N GLU A 34 -3.45 -2.11 10.36
CA GLU A 34 -3.24 -3.16 11.37
C GLU A 34 -3.83 -2.75 12.74
N ALA A 35 -3.72 -1.47 13.13
CA ALA A 35 -4.35 -0.93 14.33
C ALA A 35 -5.89 -1.00 14.28
N GLN A 36 -6.47 -0.97 13.07
CA GLN A 36 -7.90 -1.17 12.83
C GLN A 36 -8.30 -2.66 12.77
N GLY A 37 -7.36 -3.59 13.01
CA GLY A 37 -7.61 -5.03 12.94
C GLY A 37 -7.65 -5.59 11.52
N ALA A 38 -7.12 -4.87 10.52
CA ALA A 38 -7.06 -5.36 9.16
C ALA A 38 -5.89 -6.32 8.93
N THR A 39 -6.13 -7.39 8.17
CA THR A 39 -5.05 -8.24 7.66
C THR A 39 -4.49 -7.63 6.39
N VAL A 40 -3.21 -7.24 6.38
CA VAL A 40 -2.57 -6.49 5.29
C VAL A 40 -1.67 -7.37 4.43
N TYR A 41 -1.75 -7.20 3.11
CA TYR A 41 -0.86 -7.70 2.07
C TYR A 41 -0.13 -6.54 1.37
N TRP A 42 1.13 -6.77 1.00
CA TRP A 42 2.07 -5.73 0.57
C TRP A 42 2.79 -6.12 -0.74
N SER A 43 2.82 -5.22 -1.72
CA SER A 43 3.55 -5.41 -2.97
C SER A 43 4.19 -4.09 -3.45
N GLU A 44 5.52 -4.06 -3.59
CA GLU A 44 6.26 -2.89 -4.06
C GLU A 44 6.44 -2.90 -5.58
N ARG A 45 6.33 -1.72 -6.20
CA ARG A 45 6.53 -1.52 -7.63
C ARG A 45 7.36 -0.28 -7.89
N LEU A 46 8.37 -0.41 -8.75
CA LEU A 46 9.15 0.72 -9.25
C LEU A 46 8.39 1.35 -10.42
N VAL A 47 7.99 2.61 -10.30
CA VAL A 47 7.38 3.38 -11.41
C VAL A 47 8.48 4.20 -12.09
N PRO A 48 8.76 3.97 -13.38
CA PRO A 48 9.67 4.82 -14.14
C PRO A 48 9.13 6.26 -14.19
N ARG A 49 10.01 7.27 -14.05
CA ARG A 49 9.65 8.65 -14.43
C ARG A 49 9.49 8.67 -15.96
N GLY A 50 8.27 8.58 -16.48
CA GLY A 50 8.05 8.68 -17.94
C GLY A 50 6.80 8.05 -18.54
N LEU A 51 5.94 7.40 -17.75
CA LEU A 51 4.62 6.98 -18.23
C LEU A 51 3.57 7.67 -17.34
N GLY A 52 3.18 8.87 -17.78
CA GLY A 52 2.02 9.62 -17.30
C GLY A 52 0.91 9.55 -18.34
#